data_AF-A0AAD4AI85-F1
#
_entry.id   AF-A0AAD4AI85-F1
#
_cell.length_a   1.000
_cell.length_b   1.000
_cell.length_c   1.000
_cell.angle_alpha   90.00
_cell.angle_beta   90.00
_cell.angle_gamma   90.00
#
_symmetry.space_group_name_H-M   'P 1'
#
loop_
_entity.id
_entity.type
_entity.pdbx_description
1 polymer ?
#
loop_
_entity_poly.entity_id
_entity_poly.type
_entity_poly.pdbx_seq_one_letter_code
_entity_poly.pdbx_strand_id
1 'polypeptide(L)'
;MSLPYLGGKLPKKTKFNHFFDAKIDSSLRDKFHGLCFSYPWLRRGKHGFTQNPQRFITESCGDDPWRILFLGPMFLGAVGTLVLIISILSLPLYEEGEAFPWWVWYTVILWNVTFLNLLPVFSRFAPANLAYFDRKTRKVGYTFDIPGCTERDEFGNCCFPWREIECNVAKITTSQHGAQAYAPFISHEHSFFQYKNTEMTIVVTENAQDPIYCLLFWEELVRFMDNKKPLPDVPRYEALRHLDPVTAEYDVAQAKAGNPRPEVYWRDMSFDQQQEIYKELLEECFELDWFNLEPRDEITAPWQRWTPKPELKDTLNWKYKAKRLAWQLGCGFP
;
A
#
# COMPACT_ATOMS: atom_id res chain seq x y z
N MET A 1 -11.96 6.04 -27.53
CA MET A 1 -10.56 5.93 -27.99
C MET A 1 -10.05 4.57 -27.53
N SER A 2 -9.79 3.63 -28.44
CA SER A 2 -9.20 2.34 -28.06
C SER A 2 -7.77 2.59 -27.60
N LEU A 3 -7.51 2.41 -26.32
CA LEU A 3 -6.24 2.75 -25.74
C LEU A 3 -5.19 1.68 -26.12
N PRO A 4 -4.09 2.03 -26.83
CA PRO A 4 -3.23 1.05 -27.50
C PRO A 4 -2.16 0.40 -26.60
N TYR A 5 -2.09 0.70 -25.31
CA TYR A 5 -1.12 0.08 -24.37
C TYR A 5 -1.56 -1.31 -23.88
N LEU A 6 -2.76 -1.77 -24.26
CA LEU A 6 -3.27 -3.08 -23.88
C LEU A 6 -2.43 -4.19 -24.52
N GLY A 7 -1.49 -4.73 -23.75
CA GLY A 7 -0.65 -5.87 -24.13
C GLY A 7 0.80 -5.55 -24.53
N GLY A 8 1.30 -4.32 -24.33
CA GLY A 8 2.68 -3.92 -24.64
C GLY A 8 3.55 -3.54 -23.43
N LYS A 9 4.87 -3.58 -23.60
CA LYS A 9 5.87 -3.22 -22.58
C LYS A 9 5.92 -1.72 -22.34
N LEU A 10 5.77 -1.31 -21.08
CA LEU A 10 5.92 0.07 -20.67
C LEU A 10 7.40 0.50 -20.61
N PRO A 11 7.72 1.72 -21.04
CA PRO A 11 9.08 2.23 -21.01
C PRO A 11 9.54 2.54 -19.59
N LYS A 12 10.83 2.34 -19.29
CA LYS A 12 11.47 2.81 -18.04
C LYS A 12 11.94 4.26 -18.16
N LYS A 13 11.03 5.13 -18.56
CA LYS A 13 11.28 6.57 -18.68
C LYS A 13 10.08 7.30 -18.13
N THR A 14 10.31 8.11 -17.12
CA THR A 14 9.28 8.98 -16.53
C THR A 14 8.99 10.15 -17.49
N LYS A 15 7.72 10.35 -17.85
CA LYS A 15 7.28 11.48 -18.68
C LYS A 15 6.46 12.49 -17.89
N PHE A 16 5.71 12.03 -16.89
CA PHE A 16 4.80 12.87 -16.11
C PHE A 16 5.37 13.28 -14.76
N ASN A 17 6.12 12.41 -14.06
CA ASN A 17 6.86 12.72 -12.81
C ASN A 17 6.07 13.43 -11.67
N HIS A 18 4.76 13.59 -11.79
CA HIS A 18 3.90 14.22 -10.79
C HIS A 18 3.09 13.12 -10.11
N PHE A 19 3.76 12.34 -9.27
CA PHE A 19 3.10 11.30 -8.49
C PHE A 19 2.53 11.97 -7.27
N PHE A 20 1.24 11.78 -6.99
CA PHE A 20 0.66 12.29 -5.77
C PHE A 20 -0.39 11.31 -5.29
N ASP A 21 -0.26 10.90 -4.02
CA ASP A 21 -1.21 10.06 -3.33
C ASP A 21 -1.57 10.83 -2.07
N ALA A 22 -2.77 11.39 -2.07
CA ALA A 22 -3.28 12.16 -0.95
C ALA A 22 -3.39 11.24 0.27
N LYS A 23 -2.59 11.50 1.30
CA LYS A 23 -2.61 10.67 2.50
C LYS A 23 -3.12 11.45 3.70
N ILE A 24 -4.17 10.91 4.29
CA ILE A 24 -4.53 11.26 5.67
C ILE A 24 -3.34 10.86 6.55
N ASP A 25 -2.92 11.74 7.46
CA ASP A 25 -1.93 11.42 8.48
C ASP A 25 -2.44 10.25 9.35
N SER A 26 -2.05 9.03 8.96
CA SER A 26 -2.43 7.81 9.67
C SER A 26 -1.63 7.62 10.96
N SER A 27 -0.59 8.42 11.20
CA SER A 27 0.30 8.24 12.35
C SER A 27 -0.45 8.33 13.67
N LEU A 28 -1.49 9.17 13.76
CA LEU A 28 -2.37 9.27 14.92
C LEU A 28 -3.29 8.05 15.07
N ARG A 29 -3.84 7.54 13.96
CA ARG A 29 -4.67 6.33 13.93
C ARG A 29 -3.86 5.10 14.37
N ASP A 30 -2.59 5.06 14.03
CA ASP A 30 -1.67 3.97 14.35
C ASP A 30 -1.21 3.98 15.82
N LYS A 31 -1.39 5.10 16.57
CA LYS A 31 -1.02 5.18 18.00
C LYS A 31 -1.97 4.42 18.93
N PHE A 32 -3.23 4.19 18.53
CA PHE A 32 -4.21 3.50 19.36
C PHE A 32 -4.39 2.05 18.90
N HIS A 33 -3.78 1.11 19.65
CA HIS A 33 -3.79 -0.32 19.30
C HIS A 33 -5.04 -1.07 19.80
N GLY A 34 -5.85 -0.44 20.67
CA GLY A 34 -7.02 -1.08 21.27
C GLY A 34 -6.66 -2.36 22.04
N LEU A 35 -7.36 -3.46 21.77
CA LEU A 35 -7.20 -4.78 22.38
C LEU A 35 -6.19 -5.69 21.64
N CYS A 36 -5.56 -5.20 20.57
CA CYS A 36 -4.53 -5.94 19.84
C CYS A 36 -3.15 -5.59 20.42
N PHE A 37 -2.69 -6.35 21.40
CA PHE A 37 -1.38 -6.16 22.04
C PHE A 37 -0.22 -6.43 21.08
N SER A 38 -0.41 -7.36 20.16
CA SER A 38 0.55 -7.71 19.10
C SER A 38 0.45 -6.79 17.87
N TYR A 39 -0.33 -5.71 17.91
CA TYR A 39 -0.47 -4.77 16.79
C TYR A 39 0.85 -4.23 16.21
N PRO A 40 1.89 -3.90 17.00
CA PRO A 40 3.18 -3.48 16.45
C PRO A 40 3.83 -4.54 15.56
N TRP A 41 3.45 -5.81 15.72
CA TRP A 41 3.98 -6.91 14.91
C TRP A 41 3.36 -6.99 13.52
N LEU A 42 2.11 -6.54 13.38
CA LEU A 42 1.45 -6.36 12.09
C LEU A 42 2.12 -5.22 11.29
N ARG A 43 2.53 -4.15 11.97
CA ARG A 43 3.14 -2.97 11.33
C ARG A 43 4.61 -3.19 10.94
N ARG A 44 5.37 -3.86 11.80
CA ARG A 44 6.76 -4.24 11.53
C ARG A 44 6.76 -5.60 10.83
N GLY A 45 6.65 -5.56 9.49
CA GLY A 45 6.71 -6.75 8.64
C GLY A 45 7.95 -7.58 8.94
N LYS A 46 7.85 -8.91 8.80
CA LYS A 46 8.90 -9.88 9.17
C LYS A 46 10.26 -9.53 8.57
N HIS A 47 10.26 -9.15 7.29
CA HIS A 47 11.49 -8.87 6.53
C HIS A 47 12.06 -7.46 6.75
N GLY A 48 11.36 -6.59 7.50
CA GLY A 48 11.86 -5.25 7.82
C GLY A 48 11.79 -4.22 6.67
N PHE A 49 11.37 -4.61 5.45
CA PHE A 49 11.24 -3.70 4.30
C PHE A 49 10.36 -2.48 4.61
N THR A 50 9.24 -2.69 5.33
CA THR A 50 8.31 -1.62 5.71
C THR A 50 8.90 -0.57 6.65
N GLN A 51 10.05 -0.86 7.28
CA GLN A 51 10.75 0.09 8.16
C GLN A 51 11.68 1.02 7.38
N ASN A 52 11.99 0.71 6.13
CA ASN A 52 12.81 1.55 5.26
C ASN A 52 12.09 1.89 3.94
N PRO A 53 10.96 2.63 3.97
CA PRO A 53 10.18 2.95 2.77
C PRO A 53 10.96 3.78 1.74
N GLN A 54 11.96 4.54 2.20
CA GLN A 54 12.88 5.30 1.34
C GLN A 54 13.77 4.39 0.48
N ARG A 55 13.96 3.12 0.87
CA ARG A 55 14.80 2.14 0.18
C ARG A 55 13.99 1.07 -0.53
N PHE A 56 12.89 0.60 0.08
CA PHE A 56 12.10 -0.51 -0.43
C PHE A 56 10.65 -0.13 -0.72
N ILE A 57 10.16 -0.54 -1.90
CA ILE A 57 8.73 -0.70 -2.19
C ILE A 57 8.45 -2.21 -2.23
N THR A 58 7.31 -2.65 -1.71
CA THR A 58 6.94 -4.07 -1.64
C THR A 58 5.60 -4.31 -2.30
N GLU A 59 5.49 -5.35 -3.10
CA GLU A 59 4.25 -5.77 -3.75
C GLU A 59 3.94 -7.24 -3.43
N SER A 60 2.66 -7.56 -3.27
CA SER A 60 2.23 -8.93 -2.93
C SER A 60 2.27 -9.83 -4.17
N CYS A 61 2.95 -10.96 -4.08
CA CYS A 61 3.02 -11.97 -5.14
C CYS A 61 2.07 -13.14 -4.81
N GLY A 62 0.81 -12.97 -5.20
CA GLY A 62 -0.21 -14.02 -5.09
C GLY A 62 -0.76 -14.24 -3.68
N ASP A 63 -1.70 -15.19 -3.60
CA ASP A 63 -2.34 -15.62 -2.38
C ASP A 63 -1.59 -16.79 -1.76
N ASP A 64 -1.22 -16.64 -0.50
CA ASP A 64 -0.69 -17.75 0.29
C ASP A 64 -1.89 -18.62 0.76
N PRO A 65 -1.95 -19.93 0.48
CA PRO A 65 -3.00 -20.82 0.97
C PRO A 65 -3.13 -20.80 2.51
N TRP A 66 -2.03 -20.50 3.23
CA TRP A 66 -2.06 -20.30 4.67
C TRP A 66 -2.99 -19.16 5.10
N ARG A 67 -3.41 -18.30 4.15
CA ARG A 67 -4.37 -17.22 4.42
C ARG A 67 -5.73 -17.69 4.91
N ILE A 68 -6.14 -18.89 4.51
CA ILE A 68 -7.40 -19.50 4.96
C ILE A 68 -7.38 -19.77 6.47
N LEU A 69 -6.22 -20.15 7.03
CA LEU A 69 -6.11 -20.41 8.48
C LEU A 69 -6.29 -19.15 9.33
N PHE A 70 -6.15 -17.95 8.76
CA PHE A 70 -6.50 -16.71 9.46
C PHE A 70 -7.89 -16.18 9.10
N LEU A 71 -8.29 -16.22 7.82
CA LEU A 71 -9.59 -15.70 7.40
C LEU A 71 -10.74 -16.54 7.97
N GLY A 72 -10.55 -17.86 8.11
CA GLY A 72 -11.54 -18.78 8.66
C GLY A 72 -11.97 -18.42 10.09
N PRO A 73 -11.03 -18.37 11.06
CA PRO A 73 -11.37 -17.97 12.43
C PRO A 73 -11.98 -16.58 12.55
N MET A 74 -11.54 -15.62 11.73
CA MET A 74 -12.13 -14.28 11.70
C MET A 74 -13.55 -14.27 11.16
N PHE A 75 -13.81 -15.05 10.10
CA PHE A 75 -15.15 -15.23 9.55
C PHE A 75 -16.08 -15.88 10.57
N LEU A 76 -15.63 -16.93 11.26
CA LEU A 76 -16.39 -17.56 12.34
C LEU A 76 -16.66 -16.57 13.48
N GLY A 77 -15.70 -15.72 13.81
CA GLY A 77 -15.88 -14.63 14.78
C GLY A 77 -16.96 -13.63 14.38
N ALA A 78 -16.95 -13.20 13.11
CA ALA A 78 -17.96 -12.29 12.56
C ALA A 78 -19.37 -12.92 12.53
N VAL A 79 -19.47 -14.20 12.14
CA VAL A 79 -20.73 -14.96 12.21
C VAL A 79 -21.20 -15.10 13.66
N GLY A 80 -20.28 -15.39 14.59
CA GLY A 80 -20.57 -15.43 16.03
C GLY A 80 -21.15 -14.11 16.52
N THR A 81 -20.58 -12.97 16.11
CA THR A 81 -21.10 -11.64 16.46
C THR A 81 -22.47 -11.36 15.86
N LEU A 82 -22.75 -11.82 14.64
CA LEU A 82 -24.11 -11.76 14.09
C LEU A 82 -25.09 -12.56 14.94
N VAL A 83 -24.69 -13.75 15.41
CA VAL A 83 -25.49 -14.56 16.36
C VAL A 83 -25.70 -13.81 17.67
N LEU A 84 -24.70 -13.06 18.18
CA LEU A 84 -24.89 -12.21 19.37
C LEU A 84 -25.93 -11.12 19.12
N ILE A 85 -25.88 -10.44 17.98
CA ILE A 85 -26.86 -9.41 17.61
C ILE A 85 -28.27 -10.00 17.55
N ILE A 86 -28.43 -11.15 16.90
CA ILE A 86 -29.72 -11.88 16.84
C ILE A 86 -30.18 -12.26 18.25
N SER A 87 -29.26 -12.70 19.11
CA SER A 87 -29.56 -13.06 20.51
C SER A 87 -30.02 -11.85 21.33
N ILE A 88 -29.49 -10.64 21.10
CA ILE A 88 -30.00 -9.41 21.73
C ILE A 88 -31.42 -9.13 21.26
N LEU A 89 -31.66 -9.23 19.96
CA LEU A 89 -32.95 -8.92 19.37
C LEU A 89 -34.04 -9.91 19.78
N SER A 90 -33.67 -11.13 20.20
CA SER A 90 -34.60 -12.12 20.72
C SER A 90 -34.93 -11.96 22.22
N LEU A 91 -34.25 -11.06 22.96
CA LEU A 91 -34.54 -10.81 24.39
C LEU A 91 -36.03 -10.58 24.71
N PRO A 92 -36.83 -9.86 23.90
CA PRO A 92 -38.25 -9.65 24.17
C PRO A 92 -39.12 -10.92 24.03
N LEU A 93 -38.57 -12.01 23.49
CA LEU A 93 -39.27 -13.28 23.28
C LEU A 93 -39.07 -14.26 24.44
N TYR A 94 -38.18 -13.96 25.39
CA TYR A 94 -37.92 -14.82 26.55
C TYR A 94 -39.01 -14.64 27.61
N GLU A 95 -39.49 -15.75 28.16
CA GLU A 95 -40.46 -15.75 29.26
C GLU A 95 -39.77 -15.54 30.63
N GLU A 96 -40.53 -15.11 31.63
CA GLU A 96 -40.00 -14.94 32.99
C GLU A 96 -39.48 -16.27 33.55
N GLY A 97 -38.18 -16.33 33.84
CA GLY A 97 -37.51 -17.51 34.41
C GLY A 97 -36.67 -18.30 33.40
N GLU A 98 -36.75 -18.00 32.11
CA GLU A 98 -35.86 -18.61 31.11
C GLU A 98 -34.43 -18.06 31.20
N ALA A 99 -33.45 -18.96 31.23
CA ALA A 99 -32.04 -18.59 31.31
C ALA A 99 -31.52 -18.16 29.93
N PHE A 100 -31.20 -16.87 29.79
CA PHE A 100 -30.56 -16.35 28.59
C PHE A 100 -29.13 -16.93 28.43
N PRO A 101 -28.72 -17.35 27.21
CA PRO A 101 -27.46 -18.07 26.99
C PRO A 101 -26.23 -17.14 26.97
N TRP A 102 -25.92 -16.53 28.11
CA TRP A 102 -24.77 -15.63 28.29
C TRP A 102 -23.43 -16.27 27.94
N TRP A 103 -23.31 -17.59 28.04
CA TRP A 103 -22.09 -18.31 27.66
C TRP A 103 -21.70 -18.08 26.19
N VAL A 104 -22.67 -17.91 25.29
CA VAL A 104 -22.44 -17.63 23.86
C VAL A 104 -21.73 -16.28 23.68
N TRP A 105 -22.04 -15.30 24.53
CA TRP A 105 -21.40 -13.99 24.50
C TRP A 105 -19.94 -14.06 24.88
N TYR A 106 -19.67 -14.70 26.02
CA TYR A 106 -18.30 -14.82 26.52
C TYR A 106 -17.43 -15.63 25.55
N THR A 107 -17.96 -16.69 24.94
CA THR A 107 -17.21 -17.50 23.97
C THR A 107 -16.90 -16.72 22.70
N VAL A 108 -17.86 -15.98 22.13
CA VAL A 108 -17.63 -15.17 20.93
C VAL A 108 -16.66 -14.01 21.19
N ILE A 109 -16.83 -13.28 22.31
CA ILE A 109 -15.91 -12.19 22.67
C ILE A 109 -14.50 -12.73 22.91
N LEU A 110 -14.37 -13.83 23.67
CA LEU A 110 -13.08 -14.47 23.93
C LEU A 110 -12.43 -14.96 22.63
N TRP A 111 -13.20 -15.57 21.73
CA TRP A 111 -12.74 -16.00 20.42
C TRP A 111 -12.18 -14.83 19.61
N ASN A 112 -12.96 -13.75 19.49
CA ASN A 112 -12.57 -12.56 18.73
C ASN A 112 -11.30 -11.91 19.29
N VAL A 113 -11.19 -11.73 20.61
CA VAL A 113 -10.00 -11.15 21.25
C VAL A 113 -8.78 -12.07 21.12
N THR A 114 -8.98 -13.39 21.18
CA THR A 114 -7.90 -14.37 21.01
C THR A 114 -7.34 -14.31 19.58
N PHE A 115 -8.18 -14.44 18.56
CA PHE A 115 -7.72 -14.43 17.17
C PHE A 115 -7.26 -13.05 16.70
N LEU A 116 -7.80 -11.96 17.26
CA LEU A 116 -7.28 -10.60 17.10
C LEU A 116 -5.79 -10.49 17.48
N ASN A 117 -5.39 -11.16 18.56
CA ASN A 117 -4.01 -11.10 19.07
C ASN A 117 -3.11 -12.16 18.45
N LEU A 118 -3.65 -13.28 17.99
CA LEU A 118 -2.89 -14.30 17.27
C LEU A 118 -2.62 -13.91 15.80
N LEU A 119 -3.47 -13.10 15.17
CA LEU A 119 -3.33 -12.72 13.77
C LEU A 119 -1.96 -12.08 13.45
N PRO A 120 -1.48 -11.06 14.19
CA PRO A 120 -0.14 -10.51 13.97
C PRO A 120 1.01 -11.48 14.27
N VAL A 121 0.76 -12.52 15.06
CA VAL A 121 1.75 -13.56 15.36
C VAL A 121 1.85 -14.51 14.17
N PHE A 122 0.71 -14.97 13.65
CA PHE A 122 0.66 -15.85 12.48
C PHE A 122 1.24 -15.20 11.24
N SER A 123 0.97 -13.91 11.00
CA SER A 123 1.54 -13.18 9.86
C SER A 123 3.08 -13.08 9.90
N ARG A 124 3.71 -13.38 11.04
CA ARG A 124 5.18 -13.53 11.15
C ARG A 124 5.66 -14.94 10.84
N PHE A 125 4.90 -15.95 11.23
CA PHE A 125 5.25 -17.34 10.93
C PHE A 125 5.06 -17.65 9.44
N ALA A 126 3.92 -17.25 8.89
CA ALA A 126 3.58 -17.35 7.47
C ALA A 126 3.42 -15.94 6.87
N PRO A 127 4.53 -15.25 6.55
CA PRO A 127 4.47 -13.97 5.85
C PRO A 127 3.97 -14.18 4.42
N ALA A 128 3.31 -13.17 3.85
CA ALA A 128 2.95 -13.20 2.44
C ALA A 128 4.20 -13.32 1.57
N ASN A 129 4.05 -13.94 0.40
CA ASN A 129 5.04 -13.86 -0.66
C ASN A 129 5.09 -12.42 -1.18
N LEU A 130 6.26 -11.81 -1.11
CA LEU A 130 6.47 -10.43 -1.53
C LEU A 130 7.57 -10.36 -2.57
N ALA A 131 7.35 -9.52 -3.58
CA ALA A 131 8.45 -8.91 -4.31
C ALA A 131 8.77 -7.56 -3.67
N TYR A 132 10.03 -7.18 -3.69
CA TYR A 132 10.47 -5.88 -3.21
C TYR A 132 11.49 -5.25 -4.13
N PHE A 133 11.30 -3.96 -4.37
CA PHE A 133 12.12 -3.13 -5.22
C PHE A 133 13.13 -2.41 -4.33
N ASP A 134 14.41 -2.76 -4.44
CA ASP A 134 15.49 -2.11 -3.70
C ASP A 134 16.11 -1.00 -4.54
N ARG A 135 15.77 0.24 -4.17
CA ARG A 135 16.31 1.45 -4.80
C ARG A 135 17.83 1.55 -4.69
N LYS A 136 18.42 1.13 -3.56
CA LYS A 136 19.86 1.28 -3.30
C LYS A 136 20.68 0.41 -4.24
N THR A 137 20.30 -0.87 -4.35
CA THR A 137 21.02 -1.84 -5.20
C THR A 137 20.50 -1.88 -6.64
N ARG A 138 19.33 -1.27 -6.90
CA ARG A 138 18.59 -1.32 -8.17
C ARG A 138 18.29 -2.75 -8.60
N LYS A 139 17.79 -3.54 -7.65
CA LYS A 139 17.39 -4.94 -7.86
C LYS A 139 15.97 -5.15 -7.36
N VAL A 140 15.34 -6.19 -7.87
CA VAL A 140 14.04 -6.68 -7.40
C VAL A 140 14.26 -8.03 -6.76
N GLY A 141 13.99 -8.09 -5.46
CA GLY A 141 14.11 -9.30 -4.66
C GLY A 141 12.76 -9.97 -4.44
N TYR A 142 12.79 -11.27 -4.17
CA TYR A 142 11.60 -12.09 -3.94
C TYR A 142 11.78 -12.90 -2.65
N THR A 143 10.83 -12.81 -1.72
CA THR A 143 10.92 -13.51 -0.42
C THR A 143 10.74 -15.03 -0.52
N PHE A 144 10.47 -15.53 -1.72
CA PHE A 144 10.30 -16.94 -2.05
C PHE A 144 11.31 -17.33 -3.13
N ASP A 145 11.56 -18.64 -3.24
CA ASP A 145 12.56 -19.15 -4.15
C ASP A 145 12.07 -19.15 -5.60
N ILE A 146 12.94 -18.72 -6.52
CA ILE A 146 12.68 -18.69 -7.95
C ILE A 146 13.60 -19.70 -8.62
N PRO A 147 13.07 -20.75 -9.26
CA PRO A 147 13.87 -21.73 -9.96
C PRO A 147 14.83 -21.09 -10.97
N GLY A 148 16.08 -21.52 -10.95
CA GLY A 148 17.13 -21.00 -11.84
C GLY A 148 17.75 -19.68 -11.40
N CYS A 149 17.29 -19.05 -10.31
CA CYS A 149 17.94 -17.87 -9.76
C CYS A 149 19.24 -18.24 -9.02
N THR A 150 20.35 -17.70 -9.51
CA THR A 150 21.69 -17.93 -8.96
C THR A 150 22.13 -16.83 -7.98
N GLU A 151 21.73 -15.59 -8.23
CA GLU A 151 22.13 -14.44 -7.42
C GLU A 151 21.22 -14.27 -6.20
N ARG A 152 21.83 -13.98 -5.04
CA ARG A 152 21.13 -13.71 -3.78
C ARG A 152 21.54 -12.35 -3.23
N ASP A 153 20.61 -11.68 -2.58
CA ASP A 153 20.85 -10.38 -1.96
C ASP A 153 21.27 -10.48 -0.49
N GLU A 154 21.34 -9.33 0.20
CA GLU A 154 21.73 -9.24 1.61
C GLU A 154 20.78 -9.98 2.56
N PHE A 155 19.57 -10.34 2.10
CA PHE A 155 18.58 -11.11 2.86
C PHE A 155 18.58 -12.60 2.50
N GLY A 156 19.45 -13.03 1.58
CA GLY A 156 19.51 -14.40 1.07
C GLY A 156 18.39 -14.75 0.09
N ASN A 157 17.66 -13.75 -0.40
CA ASN A 157 16.53 -13.92 -1.31
C ASN A 157 16.98 -13.88 -2.77
N CYS A 158 16.21 -14.54 -3.65
CA CYS A 158 16.40 -14.42 -5.10
C CYS A 158 16.30 -12.96 -5.50
N CYS A 159 17.24 -12.46 -6.29
CA CYS A 159 17.18 -11.09 -6.78
C CYS A 159 17.56 -10.97 -8.26
N PHE A 160 16.92 -10.04 -8.96
CA PHE A 160 17.21 -9.72 -10.36
C PHE A 160 17.52 -8.24 -10.52
N PRO A 161 18.42 -7.86 -11.42
CA PRO A 161 18.66 -6.47 -11.79
C PRO A 161 17.38 -5.77 -12.27
N TRP A 162 17.13 -4.54 -11.79
CA TRP A 162 15.97 -3.74 -12.21
C TRP A 162 15.84 -3.61 -13.72
N ARG A 163 16.96 -3.58 -14.46
CA ARG A 163 16.98 -3.47 -15.93
C ARG A 163 16.26 -4.64 -16.64
N GLU A 164 16.25 -5.82 -16.04
CA GLU A 164 15.67 -7.08 -16.58
C GLU A 164 14.19 -7.23 -16.19
N ILE A 165 13.64 -6.33 -15.38
CA ILE A 165 12.24 -6.35 -14.97
C ILE A 165 11.38 -5.54 -15.95
N GLU A 166 10.26 -6.08 -16.40
CA GLU A 166 9.35 -5.44 -17.34
C GLU A 166 7.98 -5.22 -16.72
N CYS A 167 7.23 -4.26 -17.24
CA CYS A 167 5.84 -4.03 -16.87
C CYS A 167 4.98 -3.96 -18.12
N ASN A 168 3.87 -4.69 -18.11
CA ASN A 168 2.86 -4.67 -19.15
C ASN A 168 1.51 -4.28 -18.54
N VAL A 169 0.67 -3.52 -19.24
CA VAL A 169 -0.69 -3.24 -18.78
C VAL A 169 -1.65 -4.09 -19.59
N ALA A 170 -2.49 -4.85 -18.88
CA ALA A 170 -3.52 -5.66 -19.53
C ALA A 170 -4.89 -5.45 -18.87
N LYS A 171 -5.91 -5.67 -19.69
CA LYS A 171 -7.30 -5.66 -19.24
C LYS A 171 -7.62 -7.00 -18.61
N ILE A 172 -8.00 -6.97 -17.36
CA ILE A 172 -8.48 -8.13 -16.61
C ILE A 172 -10.01 -8.07 -16.51
N THR A 173 -10.65 -9.22 -16.70
CA THR A 173 -12.08 -9.39 -16.44
C THR A 173 -12.20 -9.98 -15.05
N THR A 174 -12.78 -9.24 -14.11
CA THR A 174 -12.98 -9.75 -12.76
C THR A 174 -14.04 -10.83 -12.77
N SER A 175 -13.79 -11.93 -12.05
CA SER A 175 -14.69 -13.09 -11.97
C SER A 175 -16.09 -12.74 -11.44
N GLN A 176 -16.20 -11.67 -10.66
CA GLN A 176 -17.48 -11.19 -10.17
C GLN A 176 -18.07 -10.17 -11.16
N HIS A 177 -19.09 -10.60 -11.90
CA HIS A 177 -19.96 -9.77 -12.76
C HIS A 177 -19.36 -9.27 -14.09
N GLY A 178 -18.20 -9.78 -14.52
CA GLY A 178 -17.62 -9.42 -15.82
C GLY A 178 -17.15 -7.96 -15.90
N ALA A 179 -16.99 -7.29 -14.75
CA ALA A 179 -16.42 -5.95 -14.70
C ALA A 179 -14.98 -5.98 -15.25
N GLN A 180 -14.66 -4.94 -16.00
CA GLN A 180 -13.37 -4.82 -16.67
C GLN A 180 -12.50 -3.85 -15.90
N ALA A 181 -11.29 -4.28 -15.59
CA ALA A 181 -10.27 -3.46 -14.93
C ALA A 181 -8.95 -3.56 -15.70
N TYR A 182 -8.06 -2.60 -15.52
CA TYR A 182 -6.69 -2.61 -16.00
C TYR A 182 -5.77 -2.94 -14.82
N ALA A 183 -4.74 -3.72 -15.07
CA ALA A 183 -3.72 -4.04 -14.08
C ALA A 183 -2.31 -4.00 -14.70
N PRO A 184 -1.31 -3.45 -13.98
CA PRO A 184 0.10 -3.66 -14.29
C PRO A 184 0.51 -5.08 -13.95
N PHE A 185 1.20 -5.73 -14.88
CA PHE A 185 1.86 -7.01 -14.73
C PHE A 185 3.36 -6.77 -14.76
N ILE A 186 4.00 -6.89 -13.60
CA ILE A 186 5.46 -6.77 -13.48
C ILE A 186 6.05 -8.18 -13.47
N SER A 187 7.08 -8.43 -14.28
CA SER A 187 7.77 -9.72 -14.29
C SER A 187 9.20 -9.58 -14.81
N HIS A 188 10.00 -10.62 -14.69
CA HIS A 188 11.29 -10.68 -15.39
C HIS A 188 11.07 -10.81 -16.91
N GLU A 189 11.94 -10.25 -17.75
CA GLU A 189 11.84 -10.30 -19.23
C GLU A 189 11.76 -11.74 -19.79
N HIS A 190 12.45 -12.67 -19.15
CA HIS A 190 12.38 -14.11 -19.42
C HIS A 190 11.39 -14.89 -18.54
N SER A 191 10.34 -14.23 -18.01
CA SER A 191 9.31 -14.88 -17.17
C SER A 191 8.61 -16.03 -17.88
N PHE A 192 8.35 -15.91 -19.19
CA PHE A 192 7.60 -16.93 -19.94
C PHE A 192 8.32 -18.29 -20.02
N PHE A 193 9.66 -18.31 -20.10
CA PHE A 193 10.43 -19.55 -20.31
C PHE A 193 11.23 -20.00 -19.10
N GLN A 194 11.78 -19.07 -18.30
CA GLN A 194 12.75 -19.39 -17.26
C GLN A 194 12.25 -19.02 -15.86
N TYR A 195 11.76 -17.80 -15.68
CA TYR A 195 11.46 -17.26 -14.35
C TYR A 195 9.96 -17.03 -14.14
N LYS A 196 9.15 -18.07 -14.37
CA LYS A 196 7.68 -18.01 -14.36
C LYS A 196 7.09 -17.42 -13.07
N ASN A 197 7.71 -17.69 -11.92
CA ASN A 197 7.22 -17.24 -10.63
C ASN A 197 7.56 -15.76 -10.31
N THR A 198 8.15 -15.02 -11.25
CA THR A 198 8.45 -13.58 -11.07
C THR A 198 7.26 -12.67 -11.34
N GLU A 199 6.21 -13.19 -11.98
CA GLU A 199 5.04 -12.42 -12.38
C GLU A 199 4.22 -11.97 -11.16
N MET A 200 3.92 -10.67 -11.12
CA MET A 200 3.06 -10.05 -10.12
C MET A 200 2.03 -9.17 -10.80
N THR A 201 0.77 -9.36 -10.42
CA THR A 201 -0.33 -8.47 -10.80
C THR A 201 -0.50 -7.41 -9.72
N ILE A 202 -0.34 -6.16 -10.10
CA ILE A 202 -0.50 -5.03 -9.20
C ILE A 202 -1.98 -4.63 -9.18
N VAL A 203 -2.53 -4.47 -7.98
CA VAL A 203 -3.89 -3.94 -7.82
C VAL A 203 -3.78 -2.44 -7.60
N VAL A 204 -4.18 -1.68 -8.61
CA VAL A 204 -4.25 -0.23 -8.50
C VAL A 204 -5.52 0.15 -7.74
N THR A 205 -5.38 0.87 -6.63
CA THR A 205 -6.48 1.17 -5.70
C THR A 205 -7.48 2.19 -6.25
N GLU A 206 -7.07 2.96 -7.24
CA GLU A 206 -7.83 4.06 -7.84
C GLU A 206 -8.47 3.59 -9.14
N ASN A 207 -9.79 3.77 -9.24
CA ASN A 207 -10.65 3.48 -10.38
C ASN A 207 -9.99 2.64 -11.49
N ALA A 208 -9.84 1.33 -11.24
CA ALA A 208 -9.13 0.41 -12.12
C ALA A 208 -9.79 0.26 -13.51
N GLN A 209 -10.91 0.92 -13.78
CA GLN A 209 -11.50 1.01 -15.11
C GLN A 209 -10.73 1.94 -16.05
N ASP A 210 -9.90 2.84 -15.52
CA ASP A 210 -9.04 3.71 -16.31
C ASP A 210 -7.58 3.22 -16.26
N PRO A 211 -6.91 3.01 -17.39
CA PRO A 211 -5.50 2.61 -17.40
C PRO A 211 -4.52 3.64 -16.83
N ILE A 212 -4.92 4.91 -16.74
CA ILE A 212 -3.99 6.00 -16.44
C ILE A 212 -3.36 5.78 -15.07
N TYR A 213 -4.13 5.25 -14.12
CA TYR A 213 -3.61 4.87 -12.81
C TYR A 213 -2.54 3.76 -12.88
N CYS A 214 -2.62 2.85 -13.86
CA CYS A 214 -1.55 1.86 -14.09
C CYS A 214 -0.26 2.51 -14.63
N LEU A 215 -0.41 3.52 -15.50
CA LEU A 215 0.72 4.28 -16.05
C LEU A 215 1.41 5.12 -14.97
N LEU A 216 0.61 5.82 -14.14
CA LEU A 216 1.09 6.60 -13.00
C LEU A 216 1.84 5.75 -11.98
N PHE A 217 1.28 4.58 -11.62
CA PHE A 217 1.97 3.63 -10.75
C PHE A 217 3.34 3.22 -11.32
N TRP A 218 3.38 2.85 -12.61
CA TRP A 218 4.65 2.44 -13.23
C TRP A 218 5.66 3.58 -13.26
N GLU A 219 5.24 4.80 -13.59
CA GLU A 219 6.12 5.95 -13.57
C GLU A 219 6.64 6.28 -12.16
N GLU A 220 5.81 6.17 -11.12
CA GLU A 220 6.23 6.35 -9.72
C GLU A 220 7.29 5.31 -9.36
N LEU A 221 7.09 4.05 -9.75
CA LEU A 221 8.03 2.97 -9.48
C LEU A 221 9.35 3.15 -10.25
N VAL A 222 9.29 3.54 -11.52
CA VAL A 222 10.48 3.86 -12.32
C VAL A 222 11.25 5.00 -11.67
N ARG A 223 10.55 6.05 -11.22
CA ARG A 223 11.17 7.16 -10.50
C ARG A 223 11.82 6.70 -9.20
N PHE A 224 11.11 5.91 -8.42
CA PHE A 224 11.61 5.34 -7.18
C PHE A 224 12.85 4.47 -7.40
N MET A 225 12.95 3.75 -8.50
CA MET A 225 14.13 2.93 -8.81
C MET A 225 15.30 3.73 -9.41
N ASP A 226 15.08 4.97 -9.85
CA ASP A 226 16.14 5.85 -10.34
C ASP A 226 16.88 6.52 -9.17
N ASN A 227 17.95 5.85 -8.73
CA ASN A 227 18.82 6.34 -7.66
C ASN A 227 19.77 7.48 -8.06
N LYS A 228 19.64 8.04 -9.27
CA LYS A 228 20.38 9.25 -9.66
C LYS A 228 19.60 10.54 -9.42
N LYS A 229 18.31 10.40 -9.15
CA LYS A 229 17.40 11.53 -8.94
C LYS A 229 16.77 11.41 -7.55
N PRO A 230 16.33 12.50 -6.90
CA PRO A 230 15.72 12.42 -5.58
C PRO A 230 14.46 11.56 -5.60
N LEU A 231 14.05 11.03 -4.44
CA LEU A 231 12.76 10.37 -4.29
C LEU A 231 11.63 11.28 -4.80
N PRO A 232 10.51 10.70 -5.29
CA PRO A 232 9.30 11.49 -5.53
C PRO A 232 9.00 12.38 -4.33
N ASP A 233 8.76 13.68 -4.54
CA ASP A 233 8.38 14.54 -3.42
C ASP A 233 6.88 14.41 -3.16
N VAL A 234 6.51 13.40 -2.37
CA VAL A 234 5.13 13.06 -2.00
C VAL A 234 4.98 12.90 -0.49
N PRO A 235 3.74 13.01 0.05
CA PRO A 235 3.50 12.90 1.49
C PRO A 235 4.11 11.64 2.14
N ARG A 236 4.17 10.53 1.40
CA ARG A 236 4.72 9.24 1.84
C ARG A 236 6.20 9.31 2.25
N TYR A 237 7.00 10.14 1.59
CA TYR A 237 8.44 10.22 1.83
C TYR A 237 8.85 11.40 2.71
N GLU A 238 7.92 12.32 3.06
CA GLU A 238 8.18 13.55 3.85
C GLU A 238 9.13 13.30 5.03
N ALA A 239 8.75 12.39 5.93
CA ALA A 239 9.50 12.10 7.15
C ALA A 239 10.79 11.32 6.93
N LEU A 240 11.05 10.86 5.70
CA LEU A 240 12.13 9.93 5.36
C LEU A 240 13.13 10.52 4.36
N ARG A 241 12.87 11.72 3.83
CA ARG A 241 13.72 12.37 2.81
C ARG A 241 15.18 12.44 3.24
N HIS A 242 15.43 12.78 4.50
CA HIS A 242 16.78 12.87 5.08
C HIS A 242 17.52 11.52 5.16
N LEU A 243 16.81 10.39 5.04
CA LEU A 243 17.39 9.04 5.06
C LEU A 243 17.84 8.56 3.67
N ASP A 244 17.37 9.18 2.59
CA ASP A 244 17.84 8.90 1.22
C ASP A 244 18.95 9.90 0.85
N PRO A 245 20.20 9.45 0.64
CA PRO A 245 21.33 10.36 0.41
C PRO A 245 21.15 11.29 -0.79
N VAL A 246 20.58 10.77 -1.88
CA VAL A 246 20.36 11.55 -3.13
C VAL A 246 19.33 12.65 -2.91
N THR A 247 18.26 12.33 -2.16
CA THR A 247 17.24 13.30 -1.78
C THR A 247 17.79 14.34 -0.81
N ALA A 248 18.57 13.93 0.20
CA ALA A 248 19.18 14.84 1.15
C ALA A 248 20.18 15.80 0.48
N GLU A 249 21.02 15.31 -0.43
CA GLU A 249 21.94 16.14 -1.23
C GLU A 249 21.18 17.13 -2.11
N TYR A 250 20.09 16.68 -2.75
CA TYR A 250 19.22 17.54 -3.53
C TYR A 250 18.58 18.65 -2.68
N ASP A 251 18.06 18.34 -1.50
CA ASP A 251 17.46 19.33 -0.58
C ASP A 251 18.50 20.36 -0.10
N VAL A 252 19.73 19.94 0.19
CA VAL A 252 20.85 20.84 0.51
C VAL A 252 21.21 21.74 -0.67
N ALA A 253 21.22 21.19 -1.89
CA ALA A 253 21.49 21.97 -3.10
C ALA A 253 20.41 23.03 -3.35
N GLN A 254 19.13 22.68 -3.16
CA GLN A 254 18.00 23.61 -3.27
C GLN A 254 18.10 24.74 -2.22
N ALA A 255 18.44 24.41 -0.98
CA ALA A 255 18.65 25.40 0.06
C ALA A 255 19.80 26.37 -0.28
N LYS A 256 20.93 25.87 -0.80
CA LYS A 256 22.06 26.70 -1.26
C LYS A 256 21.69 27.59 -2.45
N ALA A 257 20.80 27.13 -3.32
CA ALA A 257 20.28 27.89 -4.46
C ALA A 257 19.23 28.96 -4.07
N GLY A 258 18.93 29.13 -2.77
CA GLY A 258 17.95 30.10 -2.29
C GLY A 258 16.50 29.62 -2.36
N ASN A 259 16.27 28.34 -2.64
CA ASN A 259 14.94 27.72 -2.75
C ASN A 259 14.73 26.61 -1.71
N PRO A 260 14.90 26.89 -0.40
CA PRO A 260 14.83 25.86 0.62
C PRO A 260 13.43 25.23 0.66
N ARG A 261 13.39 23.90 0.61
CA ARG A 261 12.18 23.14 0.87
C ARG A 261 11.80 23.28 2.36
N PRO A 262 10.53 23.53 2.71
CA PRO A 262 10.08 23.44 4.10
C PRO A 262 10.27 22.02 4.65
N GLU A 263 10.74 21.89 5.90
CA GLU A 263 11.01 20.58 6.53
C GLU A 263 9.75 19.69 6.66
N VAL A 264 8.57 20.33 6.67
CA VAL A 264 7.29 19.70 7.02
C VAL A 264 6.22 20.00 5.98
N TYR A 265 6.67 20.18 4.73
CA TYR A 265 5.90 20.73 3.61
C TYR A 265 4.54 20.05 3.39
N TRP A 266 4.52 18.74 3.14
CA TRP A 266 3.26 18.01 2.92
C TRP A 266 2.43 17.87 4.20
N ARG A 267 3.10 17.87 5.36
CA ARG A 267 2.47 17.68 6.67
C ARG A 267 1.69 18.92 7.13
N ASP A 268 2.02 20.07 6.58
CA ASP A 268 1.33 21.33 6.86
C ASP A 268 0.17 21.59 5.88
N MET A 269 -0.02 20.74 4.86
CA MET A 269 -1.20 20.79 3.98
C MET A 269 -2.36 20.01 4.58
N SER A 270 -3.57 20.59 4.52
CA SER A 270 -4.80 19.88 4.86
C SER A 270 -5.05 18.71 3.90
N PHE A 271 -5.84 17.72 4.32
CA PHE A 271 -6.19 16.61 3.44
C PHE A 271 -6.99 17.10 2.22
N ASP A 272 -7.86 18.09 2.40
CA ASP A 272 -8.62 18.69 1.30
C ASP A 272 -7.69 19.39 0.30
N GLN A 273 -6.70 20.15 0.80
CA GLN A 273 -5.67 20.73 -0.06
C GLN A 273 -4.88 19.67 -0.83
N GLN A 274 -4.50 18.57 -0.17
CA GLN A 274 -3.85 17.45 -0.84
C GLN A 274 -4.75 16.84 -1.93
N GLN A 275 -6.05 16.68 -1.67
CA GLN A 275 -7.01 16.17 -2.66
C GLN A 275 -7.20 17.13 -3.85
N GLU A 276 -7.16 18.44 -3.64
CA GLU A 276 -7.18 19.43 -4.72
C GLU A 276 -5.94 19.31 -5.60
N ILE A 277 -4.74 19.23 -5.00
CA ILE A 277 -3.47 19.03 -5.72
C ILE A 277 -3.49 17.71 -6.49
N TYR A 278 -3.99 16.64 -5.88
CA TYR A 278 -4.15 15.34 -6.53
C TYR A 278 -5.02 15.43 -7.79
N LYS A 279 -6.18 16.10 -7.70
CA LYS A 279 -7.09 16.28 -8.83
C LYS A 279 -6.48 17.13 -9.93
N GLU A 280 -5.82 18.23 -9.58
CA GLU A 280 -5.11 19.11 -10.54
C GLU A 280 -4.07 18.30 -11.33
N LEU A 281 -3.25 17.49 -10.65
CA LEU A 281 -2.28 16.62 -11.30
C LEU A 281 -2.95 15.53 -12.14
N LEU A 282 -4.02 14.93 -11.64
CA LEU A 282 -4.74 13.91 -12.39
C LEU A 282 -5.40 14.46 -13.66
N GLU A 283 -5.94 15.68 -13.62
CA GLU A 283 -6.48 16.39 -14.79
C GLU A 283 -5.38 16.65 -15.82
N GLU A 284 -4.22 17.17 -15.41
CA GLU A 284 -3.06 17.32 -16.30
C GLU A 284 -2.72 16.00 -16.98
N CYS A 285 -2.67 14.92 -16.20
CA CYS A 285 -2.36 13.57 -16.63
C CYS A 285 -3.35 13.03 -17.68
N PHE A 286 -4.63 13.34 -17.56
CA PHE A 286 -5.66 12.96 -18.53
C PHE A 286 -5.53 13.70 -19.87
N GLU A 287 -5.01 14.92 -19.87
CA GLU A 287 -4.79 15.72 -21.08
C GLU A 287 -3.53 15.32 -21.87
N LEU A 288 -2.68 14.46 -21.30
CA LEU A 288 -1.40 14.08 -21.89
C LEU A 288 -1.52 13.10 -23.05
N ASP A 289 -0.74 13.36 -24.10
CA ASP A 289 -0.37 12.34 -25.08
C ASP A 289 0.76 11.45 -24.53
N TRP A 290 0.38 10.46 -23.73
CA TRP A 290 1.29 9.47 -23.15
C TRP A 290 2.24 8.78 -24.15
N PHE A 291 1.97 8.86 -25.47
CA PHE A 291 2.78 8.25 -26.52
C PHE A 291 3.82 9.21 -27.11
N ASN A 292 3.39 10.38 -27.59
CA ASN A 292 4.24 11.28 -28.36
C ASN A 292 4.85 12.43 -27.55
N LEU A 293 4.55 12.52 -26.24
CA LEU A 293 5.10 13.59 -25.43
C LEU A 293 6.63 13.58 -25.38
N GLU A 294 7.19 14.75 -25.68
CA GLU A 294 8.51 15.13 -25.20
C GLU A 294 8.52 15.10 -23.66
N PRO A 295 9.66 14.75 -23.02
CA PRO A 295 9.76 14.75 -21.57
C PRO A 295 9.34 16.13 -21.03
N ARG A 296 8.33 16.17 -20.16
CA ARG A 296 8.00 17.42 -19.45
C ARG A 296 9.05 17.72 -18.40
N ASP A 297 9.13 18.99 -18.05
CA ASP A 297 9.94 19.43 -16.91
C ASP A 297 9.44 18.74 -15.64
N GLU A 298 10.38 18.14 -14.94
CA GLU A 298 10.11 17.38 -13.75
C GLU A 298 9.76 18.31 -12.59
N ILE A 299 8.60 18.12 -11.94
CA ILE A 299 8.32 18.78 -10.64
C ILE A 299 9.22 18.16 -9.58
N THR A 300 10.42 18.70 -9.48
CA THR A 300 11.38 18.35 -8.43
C THR A 300 11.17 19.16 -7.16
N ALA A 301 10.49 20.30 -7.27
CA ALA A 301 10.26 21.26 -6.20
C ALA A 301 8.78 21.66 -6.09
N PRO A 302 7.88 20.74 -5.65
CA PRO A 302 6.45 21.04 -5.55
C PRO A 302 6.14 22.23 -4.63
N TRP A 303 7.00 22.52 -3.65
CA TRP A 303 6.88 23.66 -2.74
C TRP A 303 7.05 25.04 -3.40
N GLN A 304 7.50 25.08 -4.65
CA GLN A 304 7.49 26.30 -5.46
C GLN A 304 6.13 26.52 -6.14
N ARG A 305 5.36 25.45 -6.35
CA ARG A 305 4.06 25.47 -7.03
C ARG A 305 2.91 25.65 -6.05
N TRP A 306 2.91 24.91 -4.95
CA TRP A 306 1.85 24.97 -3.95
C TRP A 306 2.38 25.45 -2.61
N THR A 307 1.60 26.30 -1.94
CA THR A 307 1.92 26.82 -0.60
C THR A 307 1.01 26.15 0.43
N PRO A 308 1.55 25.59 1.53
CA PRO A 308 0.71 24.95 2.54
C PRO A 308 -0.24 25.96 3.18
N LYS A 309 -1.53 25.59 3.26
CA LYS A 309 -2.52 26.30 4.07
C LYS A 309 -2.71 25.49 5.37
N PRO A 310 -2.02 25.87 6.45
CA PRO A 310 -2.05 25.06 7.68
C PRO A 310 -3.44 25.06 8.28
N GLU A 311 -4.04 23.88 8.36
CA GLU A 311 -5.23 23.62 9.18
C GLU A 311 -4.83 22.97 10.50
N LEU A 312 -5.63 23.18 11.54
CA LEU A 312 -5.44 22.51 12.82
C LEU A 312 -5.62 21.00 12.64
N LYS A 313 -4.57 20.23 12.95
CA LYS A 313 -4.58 18.78 12.86
C LYS A 313 -5.65 18.18 13.78
N ASP A 314 -6.42 17.27 13.22
CA ASP A 314 -7.43 16.52 13.95
C ASP A 314 -6.80 15.75 15.13
N THR A 315 -7.40 15.87 16.31
CA THR A 315 -7.03 15.05 17.46
C THR A 315 -7.77 13.72 17.42
N LEU A 316 -7.20 12.67 18.00
CA LEU A 316 -7.80 11.33 17.95
C LEU A 316 -9.16 11.31 18.69
N ASN A 317 -10.25 11.39 17.93
CA ASN A 317 -11.62 11.48 18.44
C ASN A 317 -12.04 10.19 19.17
N TRP A 318 -12.83 10.30 20.25
CA TRP A 318 -13.40 9.16 20.97
C TRP A 318 -14.23 8.25 20.07
N LYS A 319 -14.92 8.81 19.06
CA LYS A 319 -15.69 8.05 18.07
C LYS A 319 -14.83 7.04 17.31
N TYR A 320 -13.58 7.42 16.98
CA TYR A 320 -12.62 6.53 16.33
C TYR A 320 -12.20 5.40 17.26
N LYS A 321 -11.88 5.71 18.52
CA LYS A 321 -11.52 4.70 19.53
C LYS A 321 -12.65 3.70 19.74
N ALA A 322 -13.89 4.18 19.89
CA ALA A 322 -15.08 3.36 20.06
C ALA A 322 -15.34 2.47 18.83
N LYS A 323 -15.27 3.02 17.61
CA LYS A 323 -15.42 2.26 16.37
C LYS A 323 -14.37 1.15 16.28
N ARG A 324 -13.10 1.46 16.56
CA ARG A 324 -12.02 0.47 16.51
C ARG A 324 -12.20 -0.65 17.53
N LEU A 325 -12.56 -0.32 18.76
CA LEU A 325 -12.89 -1.31 19.79
C LEU A 325 -14.07 -2.19 19.38
N ALA A 326 -15.11 -1.63 18.76
CA ALA A 326 -16.23 -2.40 18.24
C ALA A 326 -15.80 -3.38 17.13
N TRP A 327 -14.93 -2.98 16.20
CA TRP A 327 -14.37 -3.88 15.18
C TRP A 327 -13.50 -4.99 15.77
N GLN A 328 -12.70 -4.67 16.79
CA GLN A 328 -11.85 -5.64 17.48
C GLN A 328 -12.67 -6.67 18.26
N LEU A 329 -13.69 -6.21 19.00
CA LEU A 329 -14.58 -7.08 19.78
C LEU A 329 -15.57 -7.86 18.92
N GLY A 330 -16.04 -7.28 17.81
CA GLY A 330 -17.06 -7.86 16.95
C GLY A 330 -16.52 -8.72 15.82
N CYS A 331 -15.35 -8.41 15.26
CA CYS A 331 -14.85 -9.10 14.07
C CYS A 331 -13.41 -9.61 14.23
N GLY A 332 -12.78 -9.40 15.39
CA GLY A 332 -11.39 -9.80 15.63
C GLY A 332 -10.37 -9.08 14.75
N PHE A 333 -10.73 -7.94 14.14
CA PHE A 333 -9.86 -7.19 13.24
C PHE A 333 -8.99 -6.15 13.99
N PRO A 334 -7.66 -6.11 13.77
CA PRO A 334 -6.72 -5.21 14.46
C PRO A 334 -6.89 -3.69 14.22
#